data_AF-A0A967JQR6-F1
#
_entry.id   AF-A0A967JQR6-F1
#
_cell.length_a   1.000
_cell.length_b   1.000
_cell.length_c   1.000
_cell.angle_alpha   90.00
_cell.angle_beta   90.00
_cell.angle_gamma   90.00
#
_symmetry.space_group_name_H-M   'P 1'
#
loop_
_entity.id
_entity.type
_entity.pdbx_description
1 polymer ?
#
loop_
_entity_poly.entity_id
_entity_poly.type
_entity_poly.pdbx_seq_one_letter_code
_entity_poly.pdbx_strand_id
1 'polypeptide(L)'
;MEFRFGDYAEAVTRALGRFDHVCAARDYLALPETERRQANVLFLRHDCERDLTKALTLARIEHEKGVTATYFVRVHSEYYNPLLQPERRILREISGF
;
A
#
# COMPACT_ATOMS: atom_id res chain seq x y z
N MET A 1 20.20 8.51 0.70
CA MET A 1 18.96 9.14 1.18
C MET A 1 18.25 8.11 2.04
N GLU A 2 17.90 8.46 3.27
CA GLU A 2 17.23 7.56 4.21
C GLU A 2 15.71 7.70 4.07
N PHE A 3 14.97 6.60 4.11
CA PHE A 3 13.51 6.62 4.02
C PHE A 3 12.88 7.11 5.32
N ARG A 4 11.89 8.01 5.23
CA ARG A 4 11.09 8.48 6.37
C ARG A 4 9.60 8.42 6.04
N PHE A 5 8.81 7.98 7.01
CA PHE A 5 7.36 7.88 6.84
C PHE A 5 6.69 9.24 6.56
N GLY A 6 7.21 10.33 7.12
CA GLY A 6 6.73 11.69 6.85
C GLY A 6 6.91 12.08 5.38
N ASP A 7 8.09 11.82 4.82
CA ASP A 7 8.38 12.10 3.40
C ASP A 7 7.49 11.26 2.48
N TYR A 8 7.21 10.01 2.87
CA TYR A 8 6.26 9.16 2.16
C TYR A 8 4.83 9.72 2.19
N ALA A 9 4.32 10.14 3.35
CA ALA A 9 3.00 10.74 3.47
C ALA A 9 2.85 12.03 2.63
N GLU A 10 3.92 12.83 2.57
CA GLU A 10 3.98 14.00 1.70
C GLU A 10 3.99 13.60 0.22
N ALA A 11 4.76 12.58 -0.16
CA ALA A 11 4.79 12.07 -1.52
C ALA A 11 3.40 11.57 -1.99
N VAL A 12 2.66 10.85 -1.13
CA VAL A 12 1.27 10.44 -1.42
C VAL A 12 0.36 11.65 -1.58
N THR A 13 0.50 12.66 -0.72
CA THR A 13 -0.29 13.90 -0.82
C THR A 13 -0.03 14.62 -2.15
N ARG A 14 1.24 14.70 -2.59
CA ARG A 14 1.59 15.29 -3.88
C ARG A 14 1.08 14.46 -5.06
N ALA A 15 1.09 13.12 -4.94
CA ALA A 15 0.57 12.23 -5.97
C ALA A 15 -0.93 12.40 -6.18
N LEU A 16 -1.71 12.54 -5.09
CA LEU A 16 -3.15 12.82 -5.16
C LEU A 16 -3.51 14.11 -5.92
N GLY A 17 -2.59 15.08 -5.96
CA GLY A 17 -2.76 16.31 -6.76
C GLY A 17 -2.32 16.19 -8.22
N ARG A 18 -1.80 15.03 -8.65
CA ARG A 18 -1.17 14.84 -9.98
C ARG A 18 -1.79 13.70 -10.79
N PHE A 19 -2.29 12.67 -10.13
CA PHE A 19 -2.86 11.48 -10.76
C PHE A 19 -4.37 11.42 -10.50
N ASP A 20 -5.13 11.00 -11.50
CA ASP A 20 -6.56 10.76 -11.43
C ASP A 20 -6.86 9.66 -10.40
N HIS A 21 -5.99 8.64 -10.34
CA HIS A 21 -6.05 7.60 -9.32
C HIS A 21 -4.67 7.31 -8.72
N VAL A 22 -4.64 7.23 -7.39
CA VAL A 22 -3.52 6.67 -6.61
C VAL A 22 -4.09 5.48 -5.85
N CYS A 23 -3.85 4.26 -6.32
CA CYS A 23 -4.56 3.09 -5.81
C CYS A 23 -3.82 1.77 -6.02
N ALA A 24 -4.37 0.69 -5.47
CA ALA A 24 -4.00 -0.66 -5.80
C ALA A 24 -4.46 -1.03 -7.22
N ALA A 25 -3.74 -1.93 -7.89
CA ALA A 25 -4.11 -2.41 -9.22
C ALA A 25 -5.51 -3.03 -9.27
N ARG A 26 -5.94 -3.70 -8.19
CA ARG A 26 -7.30 -4.26 -8.07
C ARG A 26 -8.38 -3.19 -8.22
N ASP A 27 -8.20 -2.04 -7.59
CA ASP A 27 -9.23 -1.01 -7.52
C ASP A 27 -9.29 -0.23 -8.83
N TYR A 28 -8.14 -0.02 -9.49
CA TYR A 28 -8.11 0.43 -10.88
C TYR A 28 -8.84 -0.52 -11.82
N LEU A 29 -8.67 -1.84 -11.68
CA LEU A 29 -9.39 -2.80 -12.51
C LEU A 29 -10.90 -2.79 -12.26
N ALA A 30 -11.37 -2.30 -11.12
CA ALA A 30 -12.79 -2.15 -10.82
C ALA A 30 -13.41 -0.89 -11.45
N LEU A 31 -12.60 0.05 -11.95
CA LEU A 31 -13.10 1.24 -12.65
C LEU A 31 -13.76 0.88 -14.00
N PRO A 32 -14.72 1.69 -14.47
CA PRO A 32 -15.26 1.59 -15.82
C PRO A 32 -14.16 1.62 -16.89
N GLU A 33 -14.30 0.80 -17.93
CA GLU A 33 -13.26 0.69 -18.96
C GLU A 33 -12.94 2.03 -19.65
N THR A 34 -13.94 2.87 -19.86
CA THR A 34 -13.77 4.21 -20.46
C THR A 34 -12.86 5.10 -19.61
N GLU A 35 -13.02 5.05 -18.29
CA GLU A 35 -12.20 5.80 -17.33
C GLU A 35 -10.77 5.24 -17.30
N ARG A 36 -10.61 3.91 -17.20
CA ARG A 36 -9.29 3.25 -17.19
C ARG A 36 -8.41 3.60 -18.38
N ARG A 37 -9.01 3.72 -19.58
CA ARG A 37 -8.26 4.00 -20.82
C ARG A 37 -7.74 5.44 -20.90
N GLN A 38 -8.27 6.35 -20.10
CA GLN A 38 -7.98 7.79 -20.17
C GLN A 38 -7.28 8.31 -18.92
N ALA A 39 -7.45 7.63 -17.78
CA ALA A 39 -6.91 8.06 -16.50
C ALA A 39 -5.39 7.90 -16.44
N ASN A 40 -4.71 8.89 -15.84
CA ASN A 40 -3.34 8.72 -15.39
C ASN A 40 -3.32 8.11 -13.98
N VAL A 41 -2.63 6.99 -13.82
CA VAL A 41 -2.74 6.18 -12.59
C VAL A 41 -1.38 5.93 -11.99
N LEU A 42 -1.28 6.12 -10.67
CA LEU A 42 -0.14 5.70 -9.87
C LEU A 42 -0.54 4.47 -9.06
N PHE A 43 0.10 3.33 -9.35
CA PHE A 43 -0.06 2.13 -8.53
C PHE A 43 0.85 2.16 -7.31
N LEU A 44 0.26 2.04 -6.13
CA LEU A 44 1.02 1.85 -4.89
C LEU A 44 1.25 0.36 -4.64
N ARG A 45 2.51 -0.01 -4.42
CA ARG A 45 2.92 -1.38 -4.11
C ARG A 45 4.08 -1.39 -3.12
N HIS A 46 4.06 -2.36 -2.21
CA HIS A 46 5.08 -2.52 -1.19
C HIS A 46 5.55 -3.96 -1.08
N ASP A 47 6.85 -4.18 -1.18
CA ASP A 47 7.47 -5.48 -0.93
C ASP A 47 7.79 -5.58 0.56
N CYS A 48 7.07 -6.46 1.26
CA CYS A 48 7.14 -6.60 2.72
C CYS A 48 8.18 -7.64 3.11
N GLU A 49 9.46 -7.44 2.79
CA GLU A 49 10.44 -8.51 2.88
C GLU A 49 10.93 -8.80 4.31
N ARG A 50 10.97 -7.77 5.17
CA ARG A 50 11.71 -7.82 6.45
C ARG A 50 10.88 -7.51 7.69
N ASP A 51 9.97 -6.54 7.61
CA ASP A 51 9.31 -5.99 8.79
C ASP A 51 7.87 -5.58 8.46
N LEU A 52 6.91 -6.37 8.95
CA LEU A 52 5.49 -6.11 8.74
C LEU A 52 4.98 -4.89 9.52
N THR A 53 5.67 -4.45 10.59
CA THR A 53 5.25 -3.27 11.35
C THR A 53 5.44 -1.99 10.54
N LYS A 54 6.48 -1.95 9.70
CA LYS A 54 6.69 -0.85 8.73
C LYS A 54 5.63 -0.87 7.65
N ALA A 55 5.30 -2.04 7.12
CA ALA A 55 4.20 -2.19 6.17
C ALA A 55 2.86 -1.69 6.75
N LEU A 56 2.59 -2.01 8.01
CA LEU A 56 1.40 -1.51 8.71
C LEU A 56 1.38 0.02 8.83
N THR A 57 2.55 0.61 9.10
CA THR A 57 2.68 2.07 9.20
C THR A 57 2.36 2.74 7.87
N LEU A 58 2.84 2.18 6.74
CA LEU A 58 2.50 2.66 5.41
C LEU A 58 1.00 2.52 5.15
N ALA A 59 0.42 1.36 5.48
CA ALA A 59 -0.99 1.07 5.21
C ALA A 59 -1.93 2.02 5.97
N ARG A 60 -1.57 2.38 7.20
CA ARG A 60 -2.29 3.41 7.97
C ARG A 60 -2.21 4.79 7.34
N ILE A 61 -1.01 5.21 6.90
CA ILE A 61 -0.83 6.49 6.19
C ILE A 61 -1.68 6.52 4.91
N GLU A 62 -1.66 5.45 4.13
CA GLU A 62 -2.45 5.32 2.90
C GLU A 62 -3.95 5.40 3.17
N HIS A 63 -4.42 4.65 4.16
CA HIS A 63 -5.81 4.66 4.60
C HIS A 63 -6.25 6.05 5.07
N GLU A 64 -5.44 6.74 5.87
CA GLU A 64 -5.68 8.12 6.31
C GLU A 64 -5.75 9.11 5.12
N LYS A 65 -5.07 8.82 4.02
CA LYS A 65 -5.10 9.61 2.78
C LYS A 65 -6.18 9.17 1.79
N GLY A 66 -6.95 8.13 2.11
CA GLY A 66 -8.00 7.60 1.24
C GLY A 66 -7.48 6.88 -0.01
N VAL A 67 -6.24 6.38 0.02
CA VAL A 67 -5.65 5.60 -1.08
C VAL A 67 -5.48 4.14 -0.68
N THR A 68 -5.38 3.27 -1.67
CA THR A 68 -5.13 1.83 -1.48
C THR A 68 -3.81 1.41 -2.10
N ALA A 69 -3.25 0.29 -1.62
CA ALA A 69 -2.00 -0.27 -2.15
C ALA A 69 -1.98 -1.79 -2.11
N THR A 70 -1.08 -2.37 -2.90
CA THR A 70 -0.82 -3.81 -2.91
C THR A 70 0.39 -4.14 -2.03
N TYR A 71 0.21 -5.01 -1.03
CA TYR A 71 1.26 -5.47 -0.13
C TYR A 71 1.70 -6.90 -0.49
N PHE A 72 2.94 -7.06 -0.94
CA PHE A 72 3.52 -8.36 -1.27
C PHE A 72 4.18 -8.97 -0.04
N VAL A 73 3.53 -9.99 0.53
CA VAL A 73 3.99 -10.68 1.74
C VAL A 73 4.85 -11.89 1.36
N ARG A 74 6.10 -11.91 1.80
CA ARG A 74 6.97 -13.08 1.68
C ARG A 74 6.56 -14.14 2.71
N VAL A 75 6.02 -15.26 2.25
CA VAL A 75 5.54 -16.36 3.12
C VAL A 75 6.68 -17.19 3.72
N HIS A 76 7.81 -17.30 3.01
CA HIS A 76 9.04 -17.93 3.47
C HIS A 76 10.10 -16.85 3.77
N SER A 77 9.87 -16.07 4.83
CA SER A 77 10.79 -15.05 5.30
C SER A 77 11.66 -15.57 6.45
N GLU A 78 12.91 -15.11 6.51
CA GLU A 78 13.82 -15.37 7.64
C GLU A 78 13.61 -14.36 8.78
N TYR A 79 12.84 -13.29 8.54
CA TYR A 79 12.68 -12.16 9.47
C TYR A 79 11.35 -12.19 10.22
N TYR A 80 10.31 -12.77 9.63
CA TYR A 80 8.99 -12.88 10.23
C TYR A 80 8.27 -14.12 9.71
N ASN A 81 7.25 -14.59 10.43
CA ASN A 81 6.41 -15.69 9.98
C ASN A 81 4.95 -15.22 9.89
N PRO A 82 4.38 -15.09 8.68
CA PRO A 82 3.02 -14.58 8.49
C PRO A 82 1.92 -15.46 9.08
N LEU A 83 2.24 -16.66 9.58
CA LEU A 83 1.29 -17.57 10.26
C LEU A 83 1.33 -17.44 11.79
N LEU A 84 2.30 -16.76 12.37
CA LEU A 84 2.33 -16.46 13.80
C LEU A 84 1.30 -15.38 14.16
N GLN A 85 0.80 -15.43 15.39
CA GLN A 85 -0.28 -14.55 15.84
C GLN A 85 0.00 -13.04 15.66
N PRO A 86 1.18 -12.49 16.04
CA PRO A 86 1.41 -11.06 15.94
C PRO A 86 1.45 -10.59 14.48
N GLU A 87 2.14 -11.31 13.59
CA GLU A 87 2.20 -11.03 12.16
C GLU A 87 0.83 -11.17 11.51
N ARG A 88 0.07 -12.22 11.84
CA ARG A 88 -1.30 -12.40 11.35
C ARG A 88 -2.22 -11.24 11.71
N ARG A 89 -2.07 -10.67 12.91
CA ARG A 89 -2.84 -9.50 13.33
C ARG A 89 -2.52 -8.29 12.46
N ILE A 90 -1.23 -8.05 12.21
CA ILE A 90 -0.79 -6.97 11.31
C ILE A 90 -1.36 -7.16 9.91
N LEU A 91 -1.24 -8.36 9.34
CA LEU A 91 -1.73 -8.63 7.98
C LEU A 91 -3.25 -8.49 7.87
N ARG A 92 -3.99 -8.89 8.92
CA ARG A 92 -5.44 -8.68 8.98
C ARG A 92 -5.80 -7.20 8.99
N GLU A 93 -5.06 -6.40 9.74
CA GLU A 93 -5.27 -4.96 9.80
C GLU A 93 -4.99 -4.31 8.44
N ILE A 94 -3.85 -4.64 7.81
CA ILE A 94 -3.52 -4.17 6.45
C ILE A 94 -4.61 -4.56 5.45
N SER A 95 -5.11 -5.80 5.50
CA SER A 95 -6.16 -6.28 4.59
C SER A 95 -7.54 -5.70 4.85
N GLY A 96 -7.73 -5.05 6.00
CA GLY A 96 -9.00 -4.42 6.40
C GLY A 96 -9.11 -2.96 5.98
N PHE A 97 -8.01 -2.36 5.49
CA PHE A 97 -8.01 -1.06 4.83
C PHE A 97 -8.41 -1.18 3.36
#